data_AF-A0A519VU53-F1
#
_entry.id   AF-A0A519VU53-F1
#
_cell.length_a   1.000
_cell.length_b   1.000
_cell.length_c   1.000
_cell.angle_alpha   90.00
_cell.angle_beta   90.00
_cell.angle_gamma   90.00
#
_symmetry.space_group_name_H-M   'P 1'
#
loop_
_entity.id
_entity.type
_entity.pdbx_description
1 polymer ?
#
loop_
_entity_poly.entity_id
_entity_poly.type
_entity_poly.pdbx_seq_one_letter_code
_entity_poly.pdbx_strand_id
1 'polypeptide(L)'
;MLKFQSTYFLWALGLLGLEVGIGLYLHDALIRPYGGDFLIVILLYCLARSVVQAPVGRVAAAVLLLACAVEASQYAGLLCWLGWQNSHLAHLVLGSHFAWGDLLAYALGAGCVLGAEQVRKLSLGGK
;
A
#
# COMPACT_ATOMS: atom_id res chain seq x y z
N MET A 1 18.03 2.58 -14.46
CA MET A 1 18.50 3.97 -14.22
C MET A 1 17.53 4.61 -13.24
N LEU A 2 17.96 4.90 -12.01
CA LEU A 2 17.14 5.64 -11.06
C LEU A 2 17.04 7.09 -11.54
N LYS A 3 15.83 7.52 -11.93
CA LYS A 3 15.54 8.92 -12.22
C LYS A 3 14.55 9.38 -11.16
N PHE A 4 15.04 10.18 -10.22
CA PHE A 4 14.22 10.70 -9.14
C PHE A 4 13.17 11.67 -9.70
N GLN A 5 11.89 11.40 -9.44
CA GLN A 5 10.78 12.23 -9.88
C GLN A 5 10.15 12.93 -8.68
N SER A 6 10.57 14.17 -8.43
CA SER A 6 10.16 14.97 -7.27
C SER A 6 8.63 15.15 -7.17
N THR A 7 7.91 15.14 -8.29
CA THR A 7 6.44 15.25 -8.29
C THR A 7 5.78 14.07 -7.60
N TYR A 8 6.19 12.83 -7.89
CA TYR A 8 5.63 11.65 -7.21
C TYR A 8 6.08 11.57 -5.76
N PHE A 9 7.27 12.05 -5.46
CA PHE A 9 7.77 12.13 -4.10
C PHE A 9 6.93 13.11 -3.25
N LEU A 10 6.57 14.27 -3.79
CA LEU A 10 5.65 15.22 -3.15
C LEU A 10 4.26 14.61 -2.89
N TRP A 11 3.71 13.89 -3.87
CA TRP A 11 2.45 13.17 -3.68
C TRP A 11 2.56 12.09 -2.61
N ALA A 12 3.65 11.31 -2.60
CA ALA A 12 3.89 10.31 -1.57
C ALA A 12 4.01 10.95 -0.18
N LEU A 13 4.67 12.10 -0.06
CA LEU A 13 4.79 12.82 1.20
C LEU A 13 3.45 13.38 1.69
N GLY A 14 2.62 13.89 0.79
CA GLY A 14 1.25 14.32 1.11
C GLY A 14 0.37 13.16 1.58
N LEU A 15 0.44 12.01 0.90
CA LEU A 15 -0.24 10.79 1.30
C LEU A 15 0.27 10.26 2.64
N LEU A 16 1.58 10.34 2.90
CA LEU A 16 2.17 9.96 4.18
C LEU A 16 1.62 10.85 5.31
N GLY A 17 1.56 12.16 5.08
CA GLY A 17 0.96 13.09 6.04
C GLY A 17 -0.52 12.79 6.29
N LEU A 18 -1.26 12.41 5.24
CA LEU A 18 -2.65 12.01 5.37
C LEU A 18 -2.79 10.71 6.17
N GLU A 19 -1.98 9.68 5.89
CA GLU A 19 -1.97 8.42 6.66
C GLU A 19 -1.63 8.65 8.13
N VAL A 20 -0.58 9.43 8.41
CA VAL A 20 -0.19 9.78 9.77
C VAL A 20 -1.32 10.57 10.44
N GLY A 21 -1.97 11.48 9.72
CA GLY A 21 -3.14 12.21 10.19
C GLY A 21 -4.31 11.29 10.51
N ILE A 22 -4.63 10.33 9.64
CA ILE A 22 -5.67 9.32 9.88
C ILE A 22 -5.31 8.49 11.11
N GLY A 23 -4.07 8.02 11.22
CA GLY A 23 -3.59 7.26 12.36
C GLY A 23 -3.64 8.02 13.68
N LEU A 24 -3.36 9.33 13.68
CA LEU A 24 -3.32 10.16 14.89
C LEU A 24 -4.68 10.74 15.30
N TYR A 25 -5.50 11.16 14.33
CA TYR A 25 -6.74 11.89 14.59
C TYR A 25 -8.00 11.03 14.45
N LEU A 26 -7.99 10.04 13.55
CA LEU A 26 -9.13 9.14 13.38
C LEU A 26 -8.93 7.89 14.25
N HIS A 27 -9.68 7.83 15.33
CA HIS A 27 -9.74 6.69 16.26
C HIS A 27 -10.80 5.65 15.87
N ASP A 28 -11.35 5.73 14.66
CA ASP A 28 -12.35 4.80 14.15
C ASP A 28 -11.72 3.45 13.77
N ALA A 29 -12.30 2.36 14.30
CA ALA A 29 -11.83 0.99 14.10
C ALA A 29 -11.94 0.48 12.65
N LEU A 30 -12.54 1.25 11.75
CA LEU A 30 -12.80 0.87 10.35
C LEU A 30 -12.02 1.75 9.37
N ILE A 31 -12.01 3.07 9.57
CA ILE A 31 -11.27 3.98 8.68
C ILE A 31 -9.75 3.83 8.90
N ARG A 32 -9.33 3.57 10.15
CA ARG A 32 -7.91 3.48 10.51
C ARG A 32 -7.19 2.28 9.89
N PRO A 33 -7.74 1.04 9.90
CA PRO A 33 -7.15 -0.08 9.18
C PRO A 33 -7.43 0.00 7.66
N TYR A 34 -8.69 -0.06 7.24
CA TYR A 34 -9.03 -0.20 5.81
C TYR A 34 -8.69 1.03 4.96
N GLY A 35 -8.85 2.23 5.51
CA GLY A 35 -8.50 3.48 4.82
C GLY A 35 -6.98 3.65 4.68
N GLY A 36 -6.24 3.26 5.72
CA GLY A 36 -4.77 3.17 5.68
C GLY A 36 -4.30 2.18 4.63
N ASP A 37 -4.82 0.95 4.62
CA ASP A 37 -4.42 -0.08 3.66
C ASP A 37 -4.65 0.33 2.19
N PHE A 38 -5.75 1.04 1.90
CA PHE A 38 -5.96 1.59 0.57
C PHE A 38 -4.94 2.69 0.23
N LEU A 39 -4.67 3.62 1.18
CA LEU A 39 -3.74 4.72 0.97
C LEU A 39 -2.30 4.26 0.85
N ILE A 40 -1.89 3.27 1.65
CA ILE A 40 -0.50 2.81 1.72
C ILE A 40 -0.07 2.15 0.41
N VAL A 41 -0.97 1.49 -0.31
CA VAL A 41 -0.70 0.97 -1.66
C VAL A 41 -0.40 2.10 -2.64
N ILE A 42 -1.19 3.18 -2.60
CA ILE A 42 -1.01 4.35 -3.47
C ILE A 42 0.29 5.10 -3.10
N LEU A 43 0.58 5.19 -1.80
CA LEU A 43 1.80 5.78 -1.26
C LEU A 43 3.04 4.99 -1.68
N LEU A 44 3.06 3.67 -1.42
CA LEU A 44 4.14 2.77 -1.82
C LEU A 44 4.36 2.80 -3.32
N TYR A 45 3.27 2.85 -4.10
CA TYR A 45 3.35 3.03 -5.54
C TYR A 45 4.00 4.37 -5.92
N CYS A 46 3.55 5.51 -5.36
CA CYS A 46 4.15 6.81 -5.64
C CYS A 46 5.61 6.88 -5.21
N LEU A 47 5.95 6.32 -4.05
CA LEU A 47 7.31 6.29 -3.53
C LEU A 47 8.21 5.43 -4.42
N ALA A 48 7.79 4.21 -4.76
CA ALA A 48 8.51 3.32 -5.67
C ALA A 48 8.69 3.98 -7.04
N ARG A 49 7.66 4.64 -7.57
CA ARG A 49 7.72 5.32 -8.87
C ARG A 49 8.52 6.63 -8.82
N SER A 50 8.67 7.24 -7.65
CA SER A 50 9.53 8.40 -7.45
C SER A 50 11.01 8.05 -7.57
N VAL A 51 11.39 6.82 -7.23
CA VAL A 51 12.78 6.34 -7.20
C VAL A 51 13.10 5.46 -8.43
N VAL A 52 12.14 4.65 -8.86
CA VAL A 52 12.28 3.65 -9.92
C VAL A 52 11.34 3.98 -11.08
N GLN A 53 11.91 4.18 -12.28
CA GLN A 53 11.14 4.19 -13.53
C GLN A 53 10.78 2.74 -13.95
N ALA A 54 9.88 2.12 -13.21
CA ALA A 54 9.32 0.81 -13.55
C ALA A 54 7.92 0.95 -14.16
N PRO A 55 7.51 0.02 -15.05
CA PRO A 55 6.15 0.02 -15.59
C PRO A 55 5.15 -0.23 -14.46
N VAL A 56 4.07 0.56 -14.50
CA VAL A 56 3.02 0.61 -13.46
C VAL A 56 2.48 -0.77 -13.09
N GLY A 57 2.23 -1.62 -14.09
CA GLY A 57 1.77 -2.98 -13.85
C GLY A 57 2.72 -3.81 -13.01
N ARG A 58 4.04 -3.65 -13.15
CA ARG A 58 5.03 -4.37 -12.32
C ARG A 58 5.08 -3.84 -10.90
N VAL A 59 4.97 -2.53 -10.70
CA VAL A 59 4.97 -1.94 -9.35
C VAL A 59 3.70 -2.32 -8.61
N ALA A 60 2.54 -2.20 -9.25
CA ALA A 60 1.26 -2.62 -8.66
C ALA A 60 1.23 -4.13 -8.37
N ALA A 61 1.72 -4.97 -9.29
CA ALA A 61 1.84 -6.41 -9.05
C ALA A 61 2.80 -6.74 -7.91
N ALA A 62 3.93 -6.02 -7.79
CA ALA A 62 4.86 -6.20 -6.69
C ALA A 62 4.23 -5.83 -5.34
N VAL A 63 3.49 -4.72 -5.26
CA VAL A 63 2.79 -4.32 -4.03
C VAL A 63 1.69 -5.33 -3.66
N LEU A 64 0.90 -5.80 -4.64
CA LEU A 64 -0.11 -6.84 -4.42
C LEU A 64 0.52 -8.17 -3.97
N LEU A 65 1.62 -8.60 -4.58
CA LEU A 65 2.33 -9.81 -4.15
C LEU A 65 2.88 -9.67 -2.74
N LEU A 66 3.39 -8.49 -2.38
CA LEU A 66 3.93 -8.22 -1.05
C LEU A 66 2.81 -8.22 -0.01
N ALA A 67 1.68 -7.59 -0.29
CA ALA A 67 0.48 -7.62 0.54
C ALA A 67 -0.05 -9.07 0.72
N CYS A 68 -0.16 -9.82 -0.37
CA CYS A 68 -0.59 -11.22 -0.34
C CYS A 68 0.40 -12.11 0.44
N ALA A 69 1.71 -11.83 0.37
CA ALA A 69 2.72 -12.51 1.18
C ALA A 69 2.62 -12.17 2.67
N VAL A 70 2.31 -10.92 3.02
CA VAL A 70 2.05 -10.48 4.41
C VAL A 70 0.81 -11.19 4.94
N GLU A 71 -0.30 -11.18 4.20
CA GLU A 71 -1.52 -11.91 4.57
C GLU A 71 -1.30 -13.43 4.68
N ALA A 72 -0.57 -14.03 3.75
CA ALA A 72 -0.23 -15.46 3.82
C ALA A 72 0.60 -15.78 5.06
N SER A 73 1.47 -14.86 5.49
CA SER A 73 2.26 -14.98 6.72
C SER A 73 1.36 -14.89 7.97
N GLN A 74 0.35 -14.02 7.96
CA GLN A 74 -0.66 -13.95 9.03
C GLN A 74 -1.50 -15.23 9.06
N TYR A 75 -1.99 -15.69 7.91
CA TYR A 75 -2.84 -16.89 7.77
C TYR A 75 -2.10 -18.17 8.18
N ALA A 76 -0.82 -18.30 7.82
CA ALA A 76 0.02 -19.40 8.25
C ALA A 76 0.32 -19.40 9.76
N GLY A 77 -0.14 -18.38 10.50
CA GLY A 77 0.17 -18.23 11.91
C GLY A 77 1.66 -18.10 12.14
N LEU A 78 2.39 -17.38 11.27
CA LEU A 78 3.84 -17.24 11.36
C LEU A 78 4.25 -16.66 12.73
N LEU A 79 3.44 -15.76 13.32
CA LEU A 79 3.63 -15.28 14.69
C LEU A 79 3.57 -16.40 15.74
N CYS A 80 2.72 -17.41 15.51
CA CYS A 80 2.59 -18.59 16.37
C CYS A 80 3.83 -19.49 16.23
N TRP A 81 4.28 -19.72 14.99
CA TRP A 81 5.51 -20.48 14.69
C TRP A 81 6.79 -19.81 15.22
N LEU A 82 6.87 -18.49 15.16
CA LEU A 82 8.00 -17.69 15.69
C LEU A 82 7.93 -17.48 17.22
N GLY A 83 6.83 -17.85 17.87
CA GLY A 83 6.62 -17.59 19.30
C GLY A 83 6.41 -16.11 19.65
N TRP A 84 6.15 -15.25 18.66
CA TRP A 84 5.96 -13.80 18.81
C TRP A 84 4.51 -13.37 19.03
N GLN A 85 3.65 -14.32 19.40
CA GLN A 85 2.22 -14.10 19.68
C GLN A 85 1.98 -13.09 20.82
N ASN A 86 2.93 -12.94 21.76
CA ASN A 86 2.85 -11.94 22.83
C ASN A 86 3.49 -10.58 22.46
N SER A 87 4.13 -10.47 21.30
CA SER A 87 4.81 -9.25 20.90
C SER A 87 3.82 -8.31 20.21
N HIS A 88 3.40 -7.28 20.95
CA HIS A 88 2.54 -6.21 20.42
C HIS A 88 3.11 -5.57 19.15
N LEU A 89 4.44 -5.46 19.06
CA LEU A 89 5.14 -5.00 17.85
C LEU A 89 4.98 -5.94 16.66
N ALA A 90 5.03 -7.26 16.87
CA ALA A 90 4.83 -8.23 15.80
C ALA A 90 3.39 -8.17 15.28
N HIS A 91 2.41 -8.09 16.19
CA HIS A 91 1.01 -7.90 15.81
C HIS A 91 0.74 -6.57 15.11
N LEU A 92 1.48 -5.51 15.44
CA LEU A 92 1.36 -4.20 14.80
C LEU A 92 2.00 -4.17 13.39
N VAL A 93 3.13 -4.84 13.21
CA VAL A 93 3.91 -4.82 11.96
C VAL A 93 3.42 -5.87 10.96
N LEU A 94 3.14 -7.10 11.42
CA LEU A 94 2.67 -8.17 10.56
C LEU A 94 1.16 -8.17 10.42
N GLY A 95 0.41 -7.46 11.26
CA GLY A 95 -1.04 -7.54 11.36
C GLY A 95 -1.50 -8.70 12.24
N SER A 96 -2.68 -8.54 12.85
CA SER A 96 -3.16 -9.49 13.86
C SER A 96 -4.02 -10.60 13.29
N HIS A 97 -4.78 -10.32 12.22
CA HIS A 97 -5.74 -11.25 11.63
C HIS A 97 -5.83 -10.99 10.13
N PHE A 98 -5.87 -12.08 9.37
CA PHE A 98 -6.22 -12.05 7.96
C PHE A 98 -7.63 -11.49 7.79
N ALA A 99 -7.77 -10.41 7.03
CA ALA A 99 -9.06 -9.79 6.75
C ALA A 99 -9.25 -9.66 5.24
N TRP A 100 -10.24 -10.36 4.71
CA TRP A 100 -10.64 -10.26 3.29
C TRP A 100 -10.88 -8.81 2.83
N GLY A 101 -11.23 -7.89 3.75
CA GLY A 101 -11.36 -6.47 3.47
C GLY A 101 -10.04 -5.79 3.10
N ASP A 102 -8.91 -6.23 3.65
CA ASP A 102 -7.58 -5.69 3.36
C ASP A 102 -7.17 -6.08 1.94
N LEU A 103 -7.41 -7.34 1.55
CA LEU A 103 -7.21 -7.81 0.18
C LEU A 103 -8.06 -7.02 -0.83
N LEU A 104 -9.31 -6.70 -0.47
CA LEU A 104 -10.21 -5.87 -1.28
C LEU A 104 -9.71 -4.43 -1.39
N ALA A 105 -9.24 -3.84 -0.27
CA ALA A 105 -8.65 -2.51 -0.24
C ALA A 105 -7.37 -2.45 -1.11
N TYR A 106 -6.52 -3.48 -1.04
CA TYR A 106 -5.33 -3.59 -1.87
C TYR A 106 -5.66 -3.74 -3.36
N ALA A 107 -6.65 -4.56 -3.70
CA ALA A 107 -7.13 -4.70 -5.07
C ALA A 107 -7.71 -3.40 -5.61
N LEU A 108 -8.49 -2.67 -4.80
CA LEU A 108 -9.04 -1.37 -5.16
C LEU A 108 -7.94 -0.31 -5.31
N GLY A 109 -6.95 -0.29 -4.41
CA GLY A 109 -5.79 0.62 -4.48
C GLY A 109 -4.98 0.40 -5.75
N ALA A 110 -4.68 -0.87 -6.06
CA ALA A 110 -4.00 -1.25 -7.31
C ALA A 110 -4.83 -0.89 -8.55
N GLY A 111 -6.15 -1.15 -8.52
CA GLY A 111 -7.07 -0.77 -9.58
C GLY A 111 -7.13 0.74 -9.81
N CYS A 112 -7.15 1.52 -8.73
CA CYS A 112 -7.16 2.99 -8.79
C CYS A 112 -5.87 3.53 -9.40
N VAL A 113 -4.72 2.97 -9.02
CA VAL A 113 -3.41 3.30 -9.61
C VAL A 113 -3.36 2.96 -11.11
N LEU A 114 -3.85 1.78 -11.49
CA LEU A 114 -3.90 1.36 -12.90
C LEU A 114 -4.84 2.25 -13.72
N GLY A 115 -6.00 2.61 -13.18
CA GLY A 115 -6.96 3.52 -13.80
C GLY A 115 -6.39 4.93 -13.98
N ALA A 116 -5.79 5.49 -12.92
CA ALA A 116 -5.16 6.81 -12.98
C ALA A 116 -4.02 6.87 -14.02
N GLU A 117 -3.27 5.77 -14.17
CA GLU A 117 -2.25 5.69 -15.22
C GLU A 117 -2.84 5.56 -16.62
N GLN A 118 -3.93 4.81 -16.79
CA GLN A 118 -4.63 4.75 -18.08
C GLN A 118 -5.13 6.13 -18.50
N VAL A 119 -5.71 6.91 -17.58
CA VAL A 119 -6.15 8.29 -17.85
C VAL A 119 -4.95 9.17 -18.27
N ARG A 120 -3.80 9.02 -17.60
CA ARG A 120 -2.57 9.72 -18.02
C ARG A 120 -2.05 9.28 -19.38
N LYS A 121 -2.06 7.97 -19.69
CA LYS A 121 -1.65 7.46 -21.00
C LYS A 121 -2.58 7.97 -22.10
N LEU A 122 -3.89 8.00 -21.86
CA LEU A 122 -4.87 8.56 -22.79
C LEU A 122 -4.65 10.06 -23.02
N SER A 123 -4.33 10.81 -21.95
CA SER A 123 -4.03 12.25 -22.06
C SER A 123 -2.71 12.55 -22.80
N LEU A 124 -1.74 11.62 -22.78
CA LEU A 124 -0.44 11.76 -23.46
C LEU A 124 -0.41 11.13 -24.86
N GLY A 125 -1.29 10.16 -25.15
CA GLY A 125 -1.43 9.51 -26.46
C GLY A 125 -2.36 10.24 -27.43
N GLY A 126 -2.97 11.34 -27.01
CA GLY A 126 -3.75 12.26 -27.85
C GLY A 126 -2.93 13.41 -28.45
N LYS A 127 -1.60 13.30 -28.48
CA LYS A 127 -0.71 14.20 -29.22
C LYS A 127 0.00 13.44 -30.32
#